data_AF-A0AAE4QP00-F1
#
_entry.id   AF-A0AAE4QP00-F1
#
_cell.length_a   1.000
_cell.length_b   1.000
_cell.length_c   1.000
_cell.angle_alpha   90.00
_cell.angle_beta   90.00
_cell.angle_gamma   90.00
#
_symmetry.space_group_name_H-M   'P 1'
#
loop_
_entity.id
_entity.type
_entity.pdbx_description
1 polymer ?
#
loop_
_entity_poly.entity_id
_entity_poly.type
_entity_poly.pdbx_seq_one_letter_code
_entity_poly.pdbx_strand_id
1 'polypeptide(L)'
;MRGLRNLVRFPVPFFFKLRVVVFLFCCLQIPFDTKLFPQNGNDIRRERETAEPAESKPLLRVFPSFRREECDWAIRWDVCLQCLKLGRRYAQKIHFFASGPYREHGCYSDEEGFFLMEE
;
A
#
# COMPACT_ATOMS: atom_id res chain seq x y z
N MET A 1 -58.20 -16.25 4.86
CA MET A 1 -59.35 -15.43 4.42
C MET A 1 -59.11 -13.99 4.89
N ARG A 2 -58.68 -13.09 4.00
CA ARG A 2 -59.41 -11.92 3.46
C ARG A 2 -59.83 -10.86 4.51
N GLY A 3 -59.40 -9.61 4.29
CA GLY A 3 -59.92 -8.37 4.90
C GLY A 3 -58.80 -7.39 5.30
N LEU A 4 -58.12 -6.62 4.43
CA LEU A 4 -58.55 -5.49 3.55
C LEU A 4 -58.85 -4.18 4.32
N ARG A 5 -58.22 -3.07 3.86
CA ARG A 5 -58.42 -1.62 4.16
C ARG A 5 -57.47 -1.05 5.25
N ASN A 6 -56.77 0.09 5.15
CA ASN A 6 -56.69 1.25 4.24
C ASN A 6 -55.25 1.82 4.39
N LEU A 7 -54.49 2.15 3.33
CA LEU A 7 -54.53 3.42 2.57
C LEU A 7 -54.50 4.69 3.44
N VAL A 8 -53.29 5.16 3.73
CA VAL A 8 -53.01 6.60 3.83
C VAL A 8 -51.77 6.90 3.00
N ARG A 9 -52.02 7.44 1.81
CA ARG A 9 -51.08 8.18 0.98
C ARG A 9 -50.69 9.46 1.71
N PHE A 10 -49.41 9.76 1.80
CA PHE A 10 -48.89 11.12 1.93
C PHE A 10 -47.54 11.20 1.18
N PRO A 11 -47.17 12.39 0.70
CA PRO A 11 -46.93 12.62 -0.70
C PRO A 11 -45.44 12.60 -1.03
N VAL A 12 -45.16 12.25 -2.27
CA VAL A 12 -43.91 12.55 -2.97
C VAL A 12 -43.89 14.06 -3.28
N PRO A 13 -42.85 14.79 -2.86
CA PRO A 13 -42.29 15.86 -3.66
C PRO A 13 -40.94 15.35 -4.20
N PHE A 14 -40.85 15.00 -5.48
CA PHE A 14 -40.58 15.98 -6.53
C PHE A 14 -39.32 16.82 -6.28
N PHE A 15 -38.20 16.19 -5.89
CA PHE A 15 -36.86 16.80 -6.05
C PHE A 15 -35.86 15.79 -6.66
N PHE A 16 -36.32 15.13 -7.73
CA PHE A 16 -35.46 14.74 -8.82
C PHE A 16 -34.89 16.03 -9.44
N LYS A 17 -33.56 16.25 -9.38
CA LYS A 17 -32.74 17.31 -10.04
C LYS A 17 -31.89 18.22 -9.13
N LEU A 18 -31.39 17.74 -7.99
CA LEU A 18 -30.35 18.49 -7.25
C LEU A 18 -29.20 17.60 -6.74
N ARG A 19 -28.70 16.70 -7.60
CA ARG A 19 -27.54 15.83 -7.29
C ARG A 19 -26.36 15.98 -8.24
N VAL A 20 -26.44 16.86 -9.25
CA VAL A 20 -25.38 17.01 -10.27
C VAL A 20 -24.50 18.25 -10.03
N VAL A 21 -24.97 19.25 -9.29
CA VAL A 21 -24.23 20.51 -9.13
C VAL A 21 -23.19 20.47 -7.99
N VAL A 22 -23.36 19.61 -6.98
CA VAL A 22 -22.39 19.47 -5.88
C VAL A 22 -21.12 18.72 -6.31
N PHE A 23 -21.21 17.85 -7.33
CA PHE A 23 -20.05 17.12 -7.87
C PHE A 23 -19.16 17.98 -8.77
N LEU A 24 -19.67 19.08 -9.31
CA LEU A 24 -18.92 19.98 -10.20
C LEU A 24 -18.12 21.06 -9.44
N PHE A 25 -18.43 21.30 -8.16
CA PHE A 25 -17.78 22.35 -7.37
C PHE A 25 -16.58 21.86 -6.54
N CYS A 26 -16.45 20.56 -6.28
CA CYS A 26 -15.30 20.02 -5.54
C CYS A 26 -14.04 19.90 -6.43
N CYS A 27 -14.20 19.82 -7.75
CA CYS A 27 -13.08 19.72 -8.70
C CYS A 27 -12.45 21.07 -9.07
N LEU A 28 -13.06 22.22 -8.72
CA LEU A 28 -12.65 23.52 -9.26
C LEU A 28 -11.90 24.43 -8.27
N GLN A 29 -11.69 24.03 -7.02
CA GLN A 29 -11.08 24.89 -5.99
C GLN A 29 -9.97 24.26 -5.15
N ILE A 30 -9.45 23.09 -5.50
CA ILE A 30 -8.15 22.67 -4.98
C ILE A 30 -7.10 23.11 -6.00
N PRO A 31 -6.31 24.17 -5.74
CA PRO A 31 -5.03 24.27 -6.41
C PRO A 31 -4.22 23.05 -5.96
N PHE A 32 -4.18 22.04 -6.83
CA PHE A 32 -3.23 20.96 -6.75
C PHE A 32 -1.84 21.60 -6.95
N ASP A 33 -1.27 22.13 -5.87
CA ASP A 33 0.12 22.55 -5.80
C ASP A 33 0.99 21.31 -6.01
N THR A 34 1.22 21.01 -7.28
CA THR A 34 1.97 19.88 -7.82
C THR A 34 3.46 20.18 -7.87
N LYS A 35 3.98 20.96 -6.91
CA LYS A 35 5.37 21.42 -6.92
C LYS A 35 5.98 21.47 -5.52
N LEU A 36 6.31 20.31 -4.97
CA LEU A 36 7.25 20.24 -3.84
C LEU A 36 8.09 18.97 -3.76
N PHE A 37 8.08 18.12 -4.78
CA PHE A 37 9.11 17.09 -4.92
C PHE A 37 9.97 17.40 -6.14
N PRO A 38 11.19 17.94 -5.96
CA PRO A 38 12.18 17.87 -7.01
C PRO A 38 12.49 16.38 -7.21
N GLN A 39 12.03 15.80 -8.32
CA GLN A 39 12.70 14.65 -8.91
C GLN A 39 14.05 15.16 -9.44
N ASN A 40 15.03 15.27 -8.55
CA ASN A 40 16.41 15.26 -8.99
C ASN A 40 16.71 13.79 -9.31
N GLY A 41 16.56 13.46 -10.59
CA GLY A 41 17.16 12.26 -11.13
C GLY A 41 18.66 12.31 -10.88
N ASN A 42 19.21 11.12 -10.64
CA ASN A 42 20.63 10.80 -10.77
C ASN A 42 21.49 11.03 -9.51
N ASP A 43 21.10 10.46 -8.37
CA ASP A 43 22.07 9.89 -7.41
C ASP A 43 21.31 9.21 -6.28
N ILE A 44 21.32 7.86 -6.20
CA ILE A 44 21.67 7.00 -5.04
C ILE A 44 21.69 5.56 -5.57
N ARG A 45 22.56 5.27 -6.55
CA ARG A 45 22.94 3.90 -6.91
C ARG A 45 24.44 3.75 -6.71
N ARG A 46 24.86 3.89 -5.45
CA ARG A 46 26.11 3.39 -4.82
C ARG A 46 26.43 4.25 -3.59
N GLU A 47 25.85 3.90 -2.44
CA GLU A 47 26.61 3.98 -1.20
C GLU A 47 27.03 2.56 -0.86
N ARG A 48 28.05 2.10 -1.59
CA ARG A 48 28.89 1.00 -1.17
C ARG A 48 30.30 1.56 -1.05
N GLU A 49 30.61 2.22 0.08
CA GLU A 49 31.98 2.30 0.60
C GLU A 49 32.14 3.07 1.93
N THR A 50 31.25 2.82 2.88
CA THR A 50 31.68 2.68 4.28
C THR A 50 30.86 1.54 4.83
N ALA A 51 31.30 0.31 4.55
CA ALA A 51 30.67 -0.88 5.09
C ALA A 51 30.95 -0.90 6.61
N GLU A 52 30.18 -0.12 7.36
CA GLU A 52 30.11 -0.28 8.79
C GLU A 52 29.80 -1.76 9.05
N PRO A 53 30.60 -2.46 9.86
CA PRO A 53 30.32 -3.84 10.18
C PRO A 53 28.94 -3.89 10.83
N ALA A 54 28.06 -4.75 10.31
CA ALA A 54 26.77 -4.99 10.94
C ALA A 54 27.03 -5.48 12.37
N GLU A 55 26.37 -4.87 13.35
CA GLU A 55 26.57 -5.19 14.77
C GLU A 55 26.06 -6.60 15.11
N SER A 56 25.11 -7.12 14.32
CA SER A 56 24.50 -8.41 14.55
C SER A 56 24.03 -9.10 13.26
N LYS A 57 23.69 -10.39 13.39
CA LYS A 57 23.11 -11.16 12.29
C LYS A 57 21.79 -10.53 11.84
N PRO A 58 21.55 -10.42 10.52
CA PRO A 58 20.32 -9.82 10.03
C PRO A 58 19.10 -10.64 10.45
N LEU A 59 18.04 -9.94 10.88
CA LEU A 59 16.77 -10.55 11.26
C LEU A 59 15.89 -10.71 10.01
N LEU A 60 15.45 -11.94 9.74
CA LEU A 60 14.48 -12.22 8.68
C LEU A 60 13.09 -12.35 9.28
N ARG A 61 12.17 -11.48 8.87
CA ARG A 61 10.75 -11.53 9.21
C ARG A 61 9.95 -11.91 7.97
N VAL A 62 9.33 -13.09 8.00
CA VAL A 62 8.47 -13.59 6.92
C VAL A 62 7.01 -13.45 7.34
N PHE A 63 6.16 -12.98 6.43
CA PHE A 63 4.73 -12.92 6.71
C PHE A 63 4.12 -14.33 6.73
N PRO A 64 3.19 -14.61 7.68
CA PRO A 64 2.71 -15.96 7.92
C PRO A 64 1.75 -16.46 6.82
N SER A 65 1.08 -15.57 6.10
CA SER A 65 0.03 -15.94 5.15
C SER A 65 0.17 -15.23 3.79
N PHE A 66 -0.27 -15.91 2.73
CA PHE A 66 -0.32 -15.40 1.36
C PHE A 66 -1.66 -14.71 1.06
N ARG A 67 -2.03 -13.72 1.87
CA ARG A 67 -3.32 -13.03 1.72
C ARG A 67 -3.09 -11.60 1.28
N ARG A 68 -3.95 -11.12 0.38
CA ARG A 68 -3.90 -9.74 -0.11
C ARG A 68 -4.11 -8.72 1.02
N GLU A 69 -5.01 -9.03 1.95
CA GLU A 69 -5.29 -8.21 3.15
C GLU A 69 -4.02 -7.89 3.97
N GLU A 70 -3.04 -8.81 3.98
CA GLU A 70 -1.78 -8.64 4.72
C GLU A 70 -0.85 -7.62 4.05
N CYS A 71 -0.99 -7.41 2.74
CA CYS A 71 -0.18 -6.42 2.01
C CYS A 71 -0.56 -4.98 2.35
N ASP A 72 -1.77 -4.73 2.84
CA ASP A 72 -2.18 -3.39 3.30
C ASP A 72 -1.36 -2.94 4.53
N TRP A 73 -0.78 -3.90 5.25
CA TRP A 73 0.01 -3.70 6.46
C TRP A 73 1.52 -3.73 6.15
N ALA A 74 1.89 -4.10 4.92
CA ALA A 74 3.28 -4.16 4.50
C ALA A 74 3.82 -2.74 4.23
N ILE A 75 5.01 -2.46 4.76
CA ILE A 75 5.72 -1.19 4.51
C ILE A 75 5.92 -0.96 3.01
N ARG A 76 6.15 -2.04 2.26
CA ARG A 76 6.20 -2.07 0.79
C ARG A 76 5.07 -2.95 0.24
N TRP A 77 3.88 -2.37 0.17
CA TRP A 77 2.67 -3.02 -0.35
C TRP A 77 2.84 -3.46 -1.81
N ASP A 78 3.58 -2.69 -2.60
CA ASP A 78 3.91 -2.95 -3.99
C ASP A 78 4.72 -4.24 -4.16
N VAL A 79 5.79 -4.40 -3.38
CA VAL A 79 6.62 -5.62 -3.36
C VAL A 79 5.80 -6.80 -2.85
N CYS A 80 4.99 -6.61 -1.80
CA CYS A 80 4.13 -7.65 -1.27
C CYS A 80 3.15 -8.19 -2.32
N LEU A 81 2.47 -7.31 -3.06
CA LEU A 81 1.56 -7.73 -4.12
C LEU A 81 2.29 -8.47 -5.25
N GLN A 82 3.52 -8.10 -5.56
CA GLN A 82 4.33 -8.84 -6.54
C GLN A 82 4.72 -10.23 -6.03
N CYS A 83 5.15 -10.35 -4.77
CA CYS A 83 5.41 -11.65 -4.15
C CYS A 83 4.18 -12.56 -4.18
N LEU A 84 2.99 -12.01 -3.89
CA LEU A 84 1.74 -12.76 -3.99
C LEU A 84 1.44 -13.24 -5.41
N LYS A 85 1.71 -12.43 -6.43
CA LYS A 85 1.54 -12.86 -7.84
C LYS A 85 2.45 -14.03 -8.19
N LEU A 86 3.64 -14.10 -7.60
CA LEU A 86 4.60 -15.19 -7.76
C LEU A 86 4.29 -16.40 -6.85
N GLY A 87 3.25 -16.33 -6.00
CA GLY A 87 2.99 -17.36 -5.00
C GLY A 87 4.11 -17.48 -3.96
N ARG A 88 4.81 -16.38 -3.67
CA ARG A 88 5.90 -16.29 -2.66
C ARG A 88 5.47 -15.40 -1.48
N ARG A 89 6.04 -15.62 -0.29
CA ARG A 89 5.68 -14.85 0.92
C ARG A 89 6.40 -13.52 0.88
N TYR A 90 5.74 -12.46 1.32
CA TYR A 90 6.46 -11.22 1.58
C TYR A 90 7.39 -11.40 2.78
N ALA A 91 8.61 -10.88 2.67
CA ALA A 91 9.58 -10.93 3.74
C ALA A 91 10.38 -9.64 3.83
N GLN A 92 10.88 -9.41 5.03
CA GLN A 92 11.69 -8.26 5.38
C GLN A 92 12.98 -8.74 6.03
N LYS A 93 14.11 -8.25 5.54
CA LYS A 93 15.43 -8.52 6.11
C LYS A 93 15.97 -7.24 6.74
N ILE A 94 16.22 -7.29 8.04
CA ILE A 94 16.61 -6.13 8.86
C ILE A 94 18.08 -6.28 9.22
N HIS A 95 18.88 -5.31 8.83
CA HIS A 95 20.28 -5.17 9.16
C HIS A 95 20.43 -4.16 10.29
N PHE A 96 21.23 -4.48 11.30
CA PHE A 96 21.50 -3.59 12.43
C PHE A 96 22.92 -3.04 12.30
N PHE A 97 23.02 -1.74 12.01
CA PHE A 97 24.27 -0.99 11.97
C PHE A 97 24.28 0.05 13.10
N ALA A 98 25.45 0.56 13.46
CA ALA A 98 25.59 1.63 14.46
C ALA A 98 24.86 2.92 14.03
N SER A 99 24.88 3.20 12.72
CA SER A 99 24.12 4.28 12.09
C SER A 99 22.59 4.10 12.13
N GLY A 100 22.11 2.88 12.34
CA GLY A 100 20.69 2.55 12.48
C GLY A 100 20.26 1.29 11.73
N PRO A 101 18.99 0.87 11.88
CA PRO A 101 18.47 -0.30 11.21
C PRO A 101 18.17 -0.02 9.74
N TYR A 102 18.77 -0.78 8.84
CA TYR A 102 18.46 -0.80 7.41
C TYR A 102 17.55 -1.97 7.08
N ARG A 103 16.55 -1.77 6.21
CA ARG A 103 15.53 -2.78 5.90
C ARG A 103 15.47 -3.05 4.41
N GLU A 104 15.71 -4.29 4.04
CA GLU A 104 15.49 -4.81 2.70
C GLU A 104 14.11 -5.49 2.64
N HIS A 105 13.42 -5.27 1.53
CA HIS A 105 12.08 -5.81 1.29
C HIS A 105 12.12 -6.72 0.06
N GLY A 106 11.58 -7.93 0.20
CA GLY A 106 11.67 -8.93 -0.85
C GLY A 106 10.66 -10.06 -0.65
N CYS A 107 10.84 -11.11 -1.44
CA CYS A 107 10.03 -12.31 -1.35
C CYS A 107 10.80 -13.43 -0.65
N TYR A 108 10.06 -14.40 -0.11
CA TYR A 108 10.59 -15.58 0.54
C TYR A 108 9.90 -16.84 0.03
N SER A 109 10.72 -17.84 -0.29
CA SER A 109 10.32 -19.22 -0.56
C SER A 109 11.15 -20.17 0.30
N ASP A 110 10.61 -21.35 0.61
CA ASP A 110 11.37 -22.35 1.38
C ASP A 110 12.55 -22.93 0.55
N GLU A 111 12.48 -22.82 -0.78
CA GLU A 111 13.47 -23.33 -1.73
C GLU A 111 14.64 -22.36 -1.93
N GLU A 112 14.35 -21.08 -2.19
CA GLU A 112 15.35 -20.05 -2.54
C GLU A 112 15.74 -19.20 -1.33
N GLY A 113 14.93 -19.22 -0.27
CA GLY A 113 15.06 -18.33 0.87
C GLY A 113 14.59 -16.91 0.53
N PHE A 114 15.22 -15.91 1.15
CA PHE A 114 14.92 -14.51 0.90
C PHE A 114 15.61 -14.02 -0.37
N PHE A 115 14.85 -13.42 -1.27
CA PHE A 115 15.37 -12.80 -2.49
C PHE A 115 14.70 -11.45 -2.76
N LEU A 116 15.44 -10.57 -3.43
CA LEU A 116 14.95 -9.27 -3.85
C LEU A 116 14.29 -9.41 -5.22
N MET A 117 13.17 -8.72 -5.40
CA MET A 117 12.57 -8.56 -6.72
C MET A 117 13.45 -7.58 -7.50
N GLU A 118 13.85 -7.96 -8.72
CA GLU A 118 14.45 -6.99 -9.64
C GLU A 118 13.39 -5.95 -10.00
N GLU A 119 13.78 -4.68 -9.92
CA GLU A 119 12.92 -3.50 -10.08
C GLU A 119 12.51 -3.28 -11.54
#